data_AF-A0A3D0USG7-F1
#
_entry.id   AF-A0A3D0USG7-F1
#
_cell.length_a   1.000
_cell.length_b   1.000
_cell.length_c   1.000
_cell.angle_alpha   90.00
_cell.angle_beta   90.00
_cell.angle_gamma   90.00
#
_symmetry.space_group_name_H-M   'P 1'
#
loop_
_entity.id
_entity.type
_entity.pdbx_description
1 polymer ?
#
loop_
_entity_poly.entity_id
_entity_poly.type
_entity_poly.pdbx_seq_one_letter_code
_entity_poly.pdbx_strand_id
1 'polypeptide(L)' 'MEDHVFPLSNSIMEPKTLEEERRLMYVAITRAQDHLFFSHANSRMTR' A
#
# COMPACT_ATOMS: atom_id res chain seq x y z
N MET A 1 0.50 -5.98 1.11
CA MET A 1 0.83 -5.18 -0.10
C MET A 1 0.21 -5.88 -1.27
N GLU A 2 -1.09 -5.64 -1.45
CA GLU A 2 -1.94 -6.36 -2.41
C GLU A 2 -2.12 -5.50 -3.65
N ASP A 3 -1.96 -6.13 -4.81
CA ASP A 3 -2.28 -5.49 -6.09
C ASP A 3 -3.71 -4.96 -6.04
N HIS A 4 -3.88 -3.71 -6.47
CA HIS A 4 -5.13 -2.93 -6.45
C HIS A 4 -5.60 -2.39 -5.09
N VAL A 5 -5.03 -2.81 -3.97
CA VAL A 5 -5.34 -2.25 -2.63
C VAL A 5 -4.25 -1.29 -2.18
N PHE A 6 -2.98 -1.64 -2.43
CA PHE A 6 -1.85 -0.76 -2.14
C PHE A 6 -0.64 -1.11 -3.03
N PRO A 7 -0.20 -0.22 -3.95
CA PRO A 7 -0.80 1.07 -4.27
C PRO A 7 -2.22 0.94 -4.83
N LEU A 8 -3.06 1.95 -4.65
CA LEU A 8 -4.35 1.99 -5.32
C LEU A 8 -4.15 1.87 -6.85
N SER A 9 -5.01 1.10 -7.53
CA SER A 9 -4.87 0.82 -8.97
C SER A 9 -4.73 2.06 -9.84
N ASN A 10 -5.48 3.11 -9.50
CA ASN A 10 -5.45 4.38 -10.22
C ASN A 10 -4.16 5.18 -9.95
N SER A 11 -3.50 4.96 -8.82
CA SER A 11 -2.25 5.63 -8.47
C SER A 11 -1.06 5.12 -9.27
N ILE A 12 -1.16 3.97 -9.95
CA ILE A 12 -0.09 3.40 -10.77
C ILE A 12 0.08 4.18 -12.10
N MET A 13 -0.99 4.81 -12.59
CA MET A 13 -1.01 5.45 -13.91
C MET A 13 -0.39 6.86 -13.91
N GLU A 14 -0.32 7.52 -12.75
CA GLU A 14 0.22 8.87 -12.61
C GLU A 14 1.38 8.89 -11.60
N PRO A 15 2.60 9.31 -12.00
CA PRO A 15 3.76 9.27 -11.11
C PRO A 15 3.58 10.03 -9.79
N LYS A 16 2.84 11.15 -9.83
CA LYS A 16 2.59 11.99 -8.65
C LYS A 16 1.71 11.29 -7.61
N THR A 17 0.70 10.55 -8.04
CA THR A 17 -0.19 9.80 -7.13
C THR A 17 0.50 8.56 -6.60
N LEU A 18 1.35 7.91 -7.40
CA LEU A 18 2.23 6.84 -6.93
C LEU A 18 3.19 7.31 -5.82
N GLU A 19 3.76 8.50 -5.96
CA GLU A 19 4.62 9.09 -4.93
C GLU A 19 3.88 9.40 -3.63
N GLU A 20 2.59 9.76 -3.69
CA GLU A 20 1.74 9.94 -2.51
C GLU A 20 1.48 8.61 -1.81
N GLU A 21 1.10 7.55 -2.54
CA GLU A 21 0.94 6.21 -1.99
C GLU A 21 2.24 5.74 -1.29
N ARG A 22 3.39 5.97 -1.93
CA ARG A 22 4.69 5.65 -1.33
C ARG A 22 4.93 6.40 -0.02
N ARG A 23 4.52 7.68 0.08
CA ARG A 23 4.59 8.46 1.32
C ARG A 23 3.65 7.90 2.39
N LEU A 24 2.45 7.46 2.03
CA LEU A 24 1.53 6.79 2.95
C LEU A 24 2.13 5.49 3.50
N MET A 25 2.75 4.66 2.66
CA MET A 25 3.47 3.46 3.11
C MET A 25 4.61 3.79 4.05
N TYR A 26 5.42 4.80 3.70
CA TYR A 26 6.53 5.23 4.54
C TYR A 26 6.06 5.63 5.94
N VAL A 27 4.96 6.38 6.04
CA VAL A 27 4.35 6.71 7.33
C VAL A 27 3.89 5.44 8.04
N ALA A 28 3.19 4.53 7.38
CA ALA A 28 2.74 3.28 7.99
C ALA A 28 3.90 2.43 8.54
N ILE A 29 5.01 2.33 7.82
CA ILE A 29 6.22 1.60 8.25
C ILE A 29 6.84 2.26 9.48
N THR A 30 6.99 3.58 9.46
CA THR A 30 7.63 4.35 10.53
C THR A 30 6.78 4.53 11.79
N ARG A 31 5.51 4.07 11.77
CA ARG A 31 4.66 4.04 12.97
C ARG A 31 4.99 2.89 13.92
N ALA A 32 5.54 1.79 13.42
CA ALA A 32 5.92 0.66 14.26
C ALA A 32 7.23 0.98 15.01
N GLN A 33 7.27 0.72 16.30
CA GLN A 33 8.45 0.96 17.15
C GLN A 33 9.32 -0.31 17.28
N ASP A 34 8.68 -1.45 17.62
CA ASP A 34 9.41 -2.69 17.90
C ASP A 34 9.23 -3.75 16.80
N HIS A 35 7.97 -4.03 16.42
CA HIS A 35 7.65 -5.07 15.45
C HIS A 35 6.66 -4.57 14.39
N LEU A 36 6.96 -4.88 13.13
CA LEU A 36 6.12 -4.59 11.98
C LEU A 36 5.81 -5.90 11.25
N PHE A 37 4.53 -6.16 11.03
CA PHE A 37 4.07 -7.33 10.29
C PHE A 37 3.33 -6.87 9.04
N PHE A 38 3.67 -7.48 7.90
CA PHE A 38 2.92 -7.31 6.66
C PHE A 38 2.06 -8.54 6.39
N SER A 39 0.89 -8.30 5.80
CA SER A 39 0.03 -9.36 5.29
C SER A 39 -0.39 -9.07 3.84
N HIS A 40 -0.75 -10.15 3.15
CA HIS A 40 -1.21 -10.15 1.76
C HIS A 40 -2.19 -11.31 1.58
N ALA A 41 -3.32 -11.07 0.93
CA ALA A 41 -4.26 -12.10 0.52
C ALA A 41 -3.99 -12.56 -0.92
N ASN A 42 -3.89 -13.88 -1.16
CA ASN A 42 -3.73 -14.43 -2.51
C ASN A 42 -4.99 -14.27 -3.38
N SER A 43 -6.16 -14.08 -2.76
CA SER A 43 -7.42 -13.80 -3.44
C SER A 43 -8.30 -12.94 -2.55
N ARG A 44 -8.96 -11.95 -3.15
CA ARG A 44 -9.90 -11.05 -2.48
C ARG A 44 -11.17 -10.97 -3.32
N MET A 45 -12.32 -11.28 -2.71
CA MET A 45 -13.62 -11.08 -3.34
C MET A 45 -13.98 -9.60 -3.23
N THR A 46 -13.82 -8.86 -4.32
CA THR A 46 -14.25 -7.46 -4.42
C THR A 46 -15.62 -7.44 -5.13
N ARG A 47 -16.60 -6.75 -4.55
CA ARG A 47 -17.95 -6.59 -5.13
C ARG A 47 -17.95 -5.56 -6.25
#